data_AF-G9GB95-F1
#
_entry.id   AF-G9GB95-F1
#
_cell.length_a   1.000
_cell.length_b   1.000
_cell.length_c   1.000
_cell.angle_alpha   90.00
_cell.angle_beta   90.00
_cell.angle_gamma   90.00
#
_symmetry.space_group_name_H-M   'P 1'
#
loop_
_entity.id
_entity.type
_entity.pdbx_description
1 polymer ?
#
loop_
_entity_poly.entity_id
_entity_poly.type
_entity_poly.pdbx_seq_one_letter_code
_entity_poly.pdbx_strand_id
1 'polypeptide(L)' 'MDMKIGIIFGGVSEEHDISVKSAREVATHLGTGVFEPFYLGITKSG' A
#
# COMPACT_ATOMS: atom_id res chain seq x y z
N MET A 1 -5.93 -10.61 18.24
CA MET A 1 -6.90 -10.33 17.18
C MET A 1 -6.13 -9.55 16.14
N ASP A 2 -5.88 -10.16 14.99
CA ASP A 2 -5.10 -9.50 13.94
C ASP A 2 -6.01 -8.51 13.21
N MET A 3 -5.59 -7.25 13.14
CA MET A 3 -6.37 -6.19 12.51
C MET A 3 -6.09 -6.16 11.02
N LYS A 4 -7.11 -6.46 10.22
CA LYS A 4 -7.01 -6.36 8.76
C LYS A 4 -6.89 -4.91 8.33
N ILE A 5 -5.87 -4.59 7.53
CA ILE A 5 -5.64 -3.24 7.01
C ILE A 5 -5.48 -3.25 5.49
N GLY A 6 -6.23 -2.40 4.81
CA GLY A 6 -6.09 -2.17 3.37
C GLY A 6 -5.08 -1.06 3.10
N ILE A 7 -4.06 -1.35 2.27
CA ILE A 7 -3.09 -0.38 1.79
C ILE A 7 -3.36 -0.17 0.29
N ILE A 8 -3.97 0.98 -0.03
CA ILE A 8 -4.29 1.37 -1.40
C ILE A 8 -3.23 2.34 -1.89
N PHE A 9 -2.67 2.09 -3.08
CA PHE A 9 -1.56 2.88 -3.63
C PHE A 9 -1.54 2.85 -5.18
N GLY A 10 -0.65 3.63 -5.78
CA GLY A 10 -0.58 3.82 -7.22
C GLY A 10 -1.55 4.92 -7.69
N GLY A 11 -2.36 4.63 -8.70
CA GLY A 11 -3.39 5.51 -9.25
C GLY A 11 -3.04 6.14 -10.60
N VAL A 12 -4.03 6.80 -11.20
CA VAL A 12 -3.91 7.61 -12.43
C VAL A 12 -3.35 8.98 -12.05
N SER A 13 -2.05 9.04 -11.81
CA SER A 13 -1.33 10.26 -11.41
C SER A 13 0.12 10.21 -11.89
N GLU A 14 0.71 11.38 -12.13
CA GLU A 14 2.15 11.54 -12.35
C GLU A 14 2.99 11.05 -11.16
N GLU A 15 2.42 11.11 -9.95
CA GLU A 15 3.00 10.61 -8.71
C GLU A 15 2.77 9.11 -8.48
N HIS A 16 2.22 8.36 -9.46
CA HIS A 16 1.98 6.92 -9.33
C HIS A 16 3.22 6.18 -8.79
N ASP A 17 4.38 6.42 -9.39
CA ASP A 17 5.62 5.74 -9.01
C ASP A 17 6.11 6.19 -7.61
N ILE A 18 5.74 7.38 -7.16
CA ILE A 18 5.98 7.87 -5.78
C ILE A 18 5.07 7.15 -4.80
N SER A 19 3.78 7.01 -5.11
CA SER A 19 2.81 6.26 -4.32
C SER A 19 3.22 4.79 -4.15
N VAL A 20 3.72 4.15 -5.22
CA VAL A 20 4.26 2.78 -5.18
C VAL A 20 5.50 2.68 -4.27
N LYS A 21 6.41 3.66 -4.31
CA LYS A 21 7.57 3.70 -3.40
C LYS A 21 7.11 3.84 -1.94
N SER A 22 6.17 4.73 -1.66
CA SER A 22 5.62 4.92 -0.30
C SER A 22 4.97 3.64 0.23
N ALA A 23 4.20 2.92 -0.60
CA ALA A 23 3.58 1.65 -0.18
C ALA A 23 4.60 0.57 0.19
N ARG A 24 5.76 0.53 -0.49
CA ARG A 24 6.87 -0.37 -0.14
C ARG A 24 7.49 -0.03 1.21
N GLU A 25 7.65 1.26 1.52
CA GLU A 25 8.15 1.68 2.82
C GLU A 25 7.16 1.36 3.95
N VAL A 26 5.86 1.55 3.71
CA VAL A 26 4.80 1.11 4.63
C VAL A 26 4.88 -0.39 4.84
N ALA A 27 4.98 -1.19 3.78
CA ALA A 27 5.07 -2.65 3.89
C ALA A 27 6.30 -3.11 4.70
N THR A 28 7.41 -2.41 4.58
CA THR A 28 8.66 -2.73 5.28
C THR A 28 8.57 -2.46 6.79
N HIS A 29 7.84 -1.41 7.19
CA HIS A 29 7.80 -0.94 8.57
C HIS A 29 6.48 -1.25 9.29
N LEU A 30 5.48 -1.79 8.60
CA LEU A 30 4.21 -2.17 9.20
C LEU A 30 4.42 -3.29 10.22
N GLY A 31 3.93 -3.09 11.44
CA GLY A 31 3.95 -4.11 12.49
C GLY A 31 3.01 -5.27 12.17
N THR A 32 3.52 -6.30 11.50
CA THR A 32 2.74 -7.49 11.10
C THR A 32 2.33 -8.39 12.26
N GLY A 33 2.84 -8.14 13.47
CA GLY A 33 2.34 -8.77 14.71
C GLY A 33 1.02 -8.19 15.23
N VAL A 34 0.54 -7.08 14.63
CA VAL A 34 -0.73 -6.42 14.98
C VAL A 34 -1.64 -6.31 13.75
N PHE A 35 -1.06 -6.09 12.58
CA PHE A 35 -1.78 -5.86 11.34
C PHE A 35 -1.60 -6.99 10.32
N GLU A 36 -2.69 -7.39 9.69
CA GLU A 36 -2.70 -8.25 8.50
C GLU A 36 -2.92 -7.36 7.26
N PRO A 37 -1.87 -7.05 6.46
CA PRO A 37 -1.99 -6.13 5.34
C PRO A 37 -2.58 -6.77 4.08
N PHE A 38 -3.44 -6.01 3.40
CA PHE A 38 -3.96 -6.30 2.07
C PHE A 38 -3.60 -5.15 1.14
N TYR A 39 -2.87 -5.45 0.06
CA TYR A 39 -2.35 -4.47 -0.88
C TYR A 39 -3.25 -4.35 -2.10
N LEU A 40 -3.76 -3.14 -2.36
CA LEU A 40 -4.58 -2.84 -3.52
C LEU A 40 -3.88 -1.76 -4.38
N GLY A 41 -3.20 -2.21 -5.42
CA GLY A 41 -2.57 -1.32 -6.39
C GLY A 41 -3.58 -0.86 -7.44
N ILE A 42 -3.66 0.45 -7.66
CA ILE A 42 -4.40 1.05 -8.77
C ILE A 42 -3.40 1.32 -9.89
N THR A 43 -3.70 0.90 -11.12
CA THR A 43 -2.78 1.07 -12.24
C THR A 43 -2.73 2.53 -12.72
N LYS A 44 -1.79 2.86 -13.61
CA LYS A 44 -1.76 4.18 -14.26
C LYS A 44 -2.99 4.42 -15.15
N SER A 45 -3.78 3.39 -15.46
CA SER A 45 -5.04 3.46 -16.22
C SER A 45 -6.31 3.35 -15.38
N GLY A 46 -6.18 3.22 -14.05
CA GLY A 46 -7.29 2.96 -13.12
C GLY A 46 -7.36 1.49 -12.72
#